data_AF-A0A0A3I2R4-F1
#
_entry.id   AF-A0A0A3I2R4-F1
#
_cell.length_a   1.000
_cell.length_b   1.000
_cell.length_c   1.000
_cell.angle_alpha   90.00
_cell.angle_beta   90.00
_cell.angle_gamma   90.00
#
_symmetry.space_group_name_H-M   'P 1'
#
loop_
_entity.id
_entity.type
_entity.pdbx_description
1 polymer ?
#
loop_
_entity_poly.entity_id
_entity_poly.type
_entity_poly.pdbx_seq_one_letter_code
_entity_poly.pdbx_strand_id
1 'polypeptide(L)'
;MLKIKHIEFIKTVYDESLSHNIFSIANIQFSNYPPVNGALLYWKKNTSRSDFTPEGDFKFFYDMSNITYYASVKFPKNIKLTRDQRQELAYILLDERGFIGTYSLKTHSSRRRKFKPQKGLDRLNFPEEFDVKSIPSYVGPIIDEIDMNQMLEANPNMSKKFIHDYCFWRYNLVKLHPTEFEKYLDYVDFSYICYACDQLTEQYLIEHLDQVDVSSLQYNYPVLSRLSASFKNYIVNELQRKKLKINDHFEQEIDVFIEDETYFSEYSTIHLLDEDELEQEEEKMEYHFFEFERGQYRWQGSEHMIKGIPSLASQIYDDMGYKKRSNKEMDTLFAQYSKRQISLISAVLEPHWLHRYRDKIDWQSACHYNEHLTEDFLSAHIQYIEFEALGNNLWCELSEGFIKKYLKHFNHNQPVPIIIRHLTEELYINFKDMIKVDSDLLFQYYDAVGNEEYERLQELLSE
;
A
#
# COMPACT_ATOMS: atom_id res chain seq x y z
N MET A 1 6.85 15.85 34.78
CA MET A 1 6.28 16.09 33.44
C MET A 1 6.49 17.55 33.05
N LEU A 2 7.05 17.81 31.86
CA LEU A 2 7.22 19.16 31.34
C LEU A 2 5.85 19.72 30.92
N LYS A 3 5.58 21.00 31.20
CA LYS A 3 4.32 21.67 30.82
C LYS A 3 4.61 22.69 29.74
N ILE A 4 4.48 22.27 28.48
CA ILE A 4 4.71 23.09 27.30
C ILE A 4 3.63 24.19 27.25
N LYS A 5 4.06 25.44 27.09
CA LYS A 5 3.19 26.61 26.92
C LYS A 5 3.01 26.94 25.44
N HIS A 6 4.09 26.87 24.68
CA HIS A 6 4.10 27.19 23.25
C HIS A 6 5.30 26.53 22.57
N ILE A 7 5.11 26.07 21.34
CA ILE A 7 6.16 25.57 20.46
C ILE A 7 6.15 26.44 19.21
N GLU A 8 7.29 27.02 18.87
CA GLU A 8 7.50 27.78 17.65
C GLU A 8 8.43 26.97 16.74
N PHE A 9 7.94 26.61 15.55
CA PHE A 9 8.73 25.93 14.55
C PHE A 9 9.34 26.93 13.56
N ILE A 10 10.65 26.93 13.45
CA ILE A 10 11.41 27.66 12.43
C ILE A 10 11.75 26.66 11.31
N LYS A 11 11.25 26.92 10.10
CA LYS A 11 11.59 26.11 8.91
C LYS A 11 13.04 26.38 8.51
N THR A 12 13.86 25.34 8.43
CA THR A 12 15.23 25.41 7.91
C THR A 12 15.28 25.13 6.42
N VAL A 13 16.18 25.83 5.73
CA VAL A 13 16.57 25.53 4.34
C VAL A 13 17.40 24.25 4.35
N TYR A 14 17.15 23.36 3.38
CA TYR A 14 17.98 22.18 3.16
C TYR A 14 19.38 22.63 2.78
N ASP A 15 20.37 22.15 3.52
CA ASP A 15 21.78 22.27 3.16
C ASP A 15 22.30 20.87 2.88
N GLU A 16 22.45 20.53 1.60
CA GLU A 16 22.98 19.24 1.13
C GLU A 16 24.41 18.97 1.62
N SER A 17 25.11 19.98 2.18
CA SER A 17 26.43 19.81 2.77
C SER A 17 26.41 19.24 4.20
N LEU A 18 25.25 19.14 4.84
CA LEU A 18 25.12 18.61 6.20
C LEU A 18 24.89 17.10 6.21
N SER A 19 25.64 16.39 7.05
CA SER A 19 25.50 14.93 7.29
C SER A 19 24.17 14.50 7.94
N HIS A 20 23.30 15.46 8.26
CA HIS A 20 22.00 15.27 8.88
C HIS A 20 20.98 16.12 8.09
N ASN A 21 19.89 15.49 7.65
CA ASN A 21 18.84 16.18 6.92
C ASN A 21 17.91 16.87 7.93
N ILE A 22 18.25 18.11 8.30
CA ILE A 22 17.48 18.92 9.24
C ILE A 22 16.26 19.49 8.53
N PHE A 23 15.06 19.11 8.96
CA PHE A 23 13.80 19.54 8.33
C PHE A 23 13.03 20.59 9.15
N SER A 24 13.39 20.80 10.43
CA SER A 24 12.81 21.83 11.26
C SER A 24 13.69 22.18 12.45
N ILE A 25 13.58 23.41 12.94
CA ILE A 25 14.07 23.83 14.24
C ILE A 25 12.86 24.16 15.12
N ALA A 26 12.89 23.79 16.39
CA ALA A 26 11.85 24.14 17.36
C ALA A 26 12.42 24.98 18.51
N ASN A 27 11.70 26.06 18.83
CA ASN A 27 11.85 26.80 20.07
C ASN A 27 10.67 26.49 20.98
N ILE A 28 10.95 26.07 22.21
CA ILE A 28 9.95 25.49 23.10
C ILE A 28 9.91 26.33 24.36
N GLN A 29 8.76 26.91 24.64
CA GLN A 29 8.49 27.62 25.88
C GLN A 29 7.75 26.70 26.85
N PHE A 30 8.27 26.54 28.05
CA PHE A 30 7.61 25.79 29.11
C PHE A 30 7.07 26.75 30.19
N SER A 31 6.04 26.32 30.89
CA SER A 31 5.53 27.00 32.08
C SER A 31 6.30 26.64 33.36
N ASN A 32 7.01 25.51 33.35
CA ASN A 32 7.69 24.94 34.51
C ASN A 32 9.16 24.57 34.27
N TYR A 33 9.75 25.03 33.17
CA TYR A 33 11.14 24.74 32.78
C TYR A 33 11.72 25.90 31.93
N PRO A 34 13.04 26.13 31.91
CA PRO A 34 13.64 27.11 31.01
C PRO A 34 13.34 26.81 29.52
N PRO A 35 13.22 27.83 28.67
CA PRO A 35 12.94 27.62 27.26
C PRO A 35 14.08 26.84 26.59
N VAL A 36 13.71 25.98 25.64
CA VAL A 36 14.63 25.23 24.79
C VAL A 36 14.61 25.88 23.42
N ASN A 37 15.66 26.60 23.06
CA ASN A 37 15.77 27.27 21.77
C ASN A 37 16.71 26.50 20.86
N GLY A 38 16.28 26.21 19.63
CA GLY A 38 17.13 25.56 18.65
C GLY A 38 17.15 24.02 18.74
N ALA A 39 16.07 23.38 19.16
CA ALA A 39 15.97 21.91 19.05
C ALA A 39 15.89 21.53 17.57
N LEU A 40 16.84 20.74 17.08
CA LEU A 40 16.95 20.40 15.66
C LEU A 40 16.21 19.09 15.39
N LEU A 41 15.19 19.12 14.56
CA LEU A 41 14.48 17.95 14.08
C LEU A 41 15.15 17.49 12.78
N TYR A 42 15.60 16.25 12.76
CA TYR A 42 16.34 15.69 11.63
C TYR A 42 15.95 14.24 11.36
N TRP A 43 16.26 13.78 10.16
CA TRP A 43 16.21 12.37 9.82
C TRP A 43 17.53 11.89 9.21
N LYS A 44 17.77 10.58 9.29
CA LYS A 44 19.00 9.97 8.78
C LYS A 44 18.77 8.50 8.42
N LYS A 45 19.54 7.99 7.47
CA LYS A 45 19.63 6.54 7.22
C LYS A 45 20.16 5.85 8.48
N ASN A 46 19.48 4.80 8.90
CA ASN A 46 19.89 4.02 10.05
C ASN A 46 21.12 3.19 9.69
N THR A 47 22.17 3.33 10.49
CA THR A 47 23.41 2.59 10.34
C THR A 47 23.68 1.67 11.53
N SER A 48 22.79 1.62 12.53
CA SER A 48 22.96 0.79 13.72
C SER A 48 21.63 0.31 14.31
N ARG A 49 21.66 -0.89 14.91
CA ARG A 49 20.51 -1.50 15.60
C ARG A 49 20.21 -0.88 16.99
N SER A 50 20.97 0.13 17.42
CA SER A 50 20.75 0.83 18.69
C SER A 50 19.56 1.80 18.60
N ASP A 51 18.73 1.86 19.64
CA ASP A 51 17.62 2.81 19.80
C ASP A 51 18.08 4.27 19.92
N PHE A 52 19.38 4.49 20.14
CA PHE A 52 19.99 5.80 20.30
C PHE A 52 21.09 6.03 19.27
N THR A 53 21.25 7.28 18.83
CA THR A 53 22.40 7.73 18.03
C THR A 53 23.68 7.74 18.87
N PRO A 54 24.87 7.76 18.24
CA PRO A 54 26.14 7.96 18.97
C PRO A 54 26.15 9.22 19.85
N GLU A 55 25.37 10.23 19.47
CA GLU A 55 25.18 11.49 20.20
C GLU A 55 24.18 11.39 21.36
N GLY A 56 23.48 10.25 21.51
CA GLY A 56 22.52 9.99 22.58
C GLY A 56 21.09 10.46 22.30
N ASP A 57 20.77 10.81 21.06
CA ASP A 57 19.40 11.16 20.66
C ASP A 57 18.59 9.88 20.41
N PHE A 58 17.33 9.84 20.82
CA PHE A 58 16.45 8.68 20.59
C PHE A 58 16.03 8.60 19.12
N LYS A 59 16.05 7.39 18.55
CA LYS A 59 15.63 7.15 17.17
C LYS A 59 14.15 6.77 17.16
N PHE A 60 13.38 7.51 16.38
CA PHE A 60 12.00 7.17 16.06
C PHE A 60 11.97 6.60 14.65
N PHE A 61 11.63 5.32 14.53
CA PHE A 61 11.49 4.66 13.23
C PHE A 61 10.11 4.95 12.65
N TYR A 62 10.10 5.29 11.37
CA TYR A 62 8.86 5.57 10.64
C TYR A 62 8.05 4.30 10.41
N ASP A 63 8.76 3.23 10.06
CA ASP A 63 8.26 1.88 10.01
C ASP A 63 9.10 0.98 10.94
N MET A 64 8.40 0.23 11.80
CA MET A 64 9.05 -0.73 12.69
C MET A 64 9.44 -2.01 11.96
N SER A 65 8.82 -2.34 10.82
CA SER A 65 9.28 -3.43 9.94
C SER A 65 10.47 -3.00 9.08
N ASN A 66 10.54 -1.75 8.64
CA ASN A 66 11.62 -1.21 7.84
C ASN A 66 12.40 -0.11 8.57
N ILE A 67 13.39 -0.52 9.37
CA ILE A 67 14.23 0.38 10.17
C ILE A 67 15.31 1.12 9.37
N THR A 68 15.15 1.27 8.05
CA THR A 68 16.17 1.88 7.16
C THR A 68 16.37 3.36 7.43
N TYR A 69 15.36 4.09 7.91
CA TYR A 69 15.45 5.51 8.23
C TYR A 69 14.84 5.80 9.60
N TYR A 70 15.38 6.78 10.30
CA TYR A 70 14.83 7.26 11.57
C TYR A 70 14.72 8.79 11.60
N ALA A 71 13.72 9.29 12.32
CA ALA A 71 13.63 10.65 12.79
C ALA A 71 14.23 10.78 14.19
N SER A 72 14.78 11.93 14.51
CA SER A 72 15.26 12.23 15.85
C SER A 72 15.28 13.75 16.12
N VAL A 73 15.45 14.11 17.39
CA VAL A 73 15.55 15.51 17.83
C VAL A 73 16.85 15.71 18.59
N LYS A 74 17.72 16.56 18.04
CA LYS A 74 18.95 16.98 18.69
C LYS A 74 18.70 18.22 19.54
N PHE A 75 18.74 18.03 20.85
CA PHE A 75 18.61 19.15 21.78
C PHE A 75 19.96 19.88 21.97
N PRO A 76 19.95 21.22 22.10
CA PRO A 76 21.13 22.00 22.46
C PRO A 76 21.88 21.43 23.69
N LYS A 77 23.22 21.42 23.62
CA LYS A 77 24.08 20.78 24.64
C LYS A 77 23.94 21.36 26.05
N ASN A 78 23.52 22.61 26.16
CA ASN A 78 23.35 23.33 27.41
C ASN A 78 22.05 22.98 28.18
N ILE A 79 21.19 22.12 27.63
CA ILE A 79 19.89 21.79 28.21
C ILE A 79 20.00 20.60 29.18
N LYS A 80 19.55 20.80 30.42
CA LYS A 80 19.52 19.81 31.50
C LYS A 80 18.25 18.94 31.54
N LEU A 81 17.82 18.43 30.39
CA LEU A 81 16.72 17.46 30.32
C LEU A 81 17.24 16.04 30.62
N THR A 82 16.48 15.28 31.41
CA THR A 82 16.72 13.84 31.62
C THR A 82 16.47 13.05 30.32
N ARG A 83 16.95 11.81 30.25
CA ARG A 83 16.78 10.93 29.07
C ARG A 83 15.31 10.75 28.71
N ASP A 84 14.47 10.42 29.69
CA ASP A 84 13.04 10.19 29.49
C ASP A 84 12.33 11.47 29.03
N GLN A 85 12.68 12.63 29.62
CA GLN A 85 12.14 13.92 29.18
C GLN A 85 12.59 14.29 27.77
N ARG A 86 13.82 13.96 27.36
CA ARG A 86 14.30 14.17 25.99
C ARG A 86 13.52 13.30 25.02
N GLN A 87 13.28 12.04 25.36
CA GLN A 87 12.51 11.11 24.52
C GLN A 87 11.04 11.54 24.39
N GLU A 88 10.37 11.84 25.50
CA GLU A 88 8.98 12.30 25.53
C GLU A 88 8.83 13.62 24.75
N LEU A 89 9.72 14.57 24.97
CA LEU A 89 9.70 15.85 24.25
C LEU A 89 10.04 15.69 22.77
N ALA A 90 10.98 14.81 22.42
CA ALA A 90 11.30 14.51 21.03
C ALA A 90 10.11 13.87 20.30
N TYR A 91 9.39 12.96 20.96
CA TYR A 91 8.16 12.38 20.43
C TYR A 91 7.13 13.49 20.17
N ILE A 92 6.83 14.33 21.15
CA ILE A 92 5.86 15.44 20.99
C ILE A 92 6.26 16.39 19.85
N LEU A 93 7.55 16.75 19.75
CA LEU A 93 8.02 17.66 18.71
C LEU A 93 7.94 17.05 17.32
N LEU A 94 8.30 15.77 17.20
CA LEU A 94 8.20 15.04 15.95
C LEU A 94 6.74 14.81 15.58
N ASP A 95 5.86 14.53 16.54
CA ASP A 95 4.42 14.35 16.35
C ASP A 95 3.76 15.63 15.88
N GLU A 96 3.89 16.72 16.65
CA GLU A 96 3.41 18.06 16.27
C GLU A 96 3.98 18.50 14.91
N ARG A 97 5.28 18.30 14.65
CA ARG A 97 5.87 18.68 13.36
C ARG A 97 5.49 17.72 12.23
N GLY A 98 5.32 16.46 12.55
CA GLY A 98 4.92 15.35 11.68
C GLY A 98 3.54 15.62 11.14
N PHE A 99 2.60 16.08 11.99
CA PHE A 99 1.28 16.62 11.61
C PHE A 99 1.37 17.90 10.76
N ILE A 100 2.41 18.71 10.94
CA ILE A 100 2.66 19.96 10.17
C ILE A 100 3.43 19.67 8.86
N GLY A 101 3.70 18.41 8.53
CA GLY A 101 4.23 17.99 7.23
C GLY A 101 3.14 17.97 6.17
N THR A 102 3.41 18.53 4.99
CA THR A 102 2.56 18.33 3.81
C THR A 102 2.57 16.85 3.41
N TYR A 103 1.39 16.25 3.33
CA TYR A 103 1.22 14.90 2.78
C TYR A 103 0.70 15.00 1.36
N SER A 104 1.38 14.34 0.44
CA SER A 104 0.82 13.95 -0.84
C SER A 104 0.18 12.58 -0.62
N LEU A 105 -1.10 12.56 -0.25
CA LEU A 105 -1.91 11.40 -0.57
C LEU A 105 -2.13 11.43 -2.09
N LYS A 106 -2.12 10.28 -2.78
CA LYS A 106 -2.64 10.21 -4.16
C LYS A 106 -4.12 10.60 -4.08
N THR A 107 -4.41 11.88 -4.27
CA THR A 107 -5.77 12.41 -4.28
C THR A 107 -6.01 12.99 -5.64
N HIS A 108 -7.05 12.49 -6.30
CA HIS A 108 -7.51 12.97 -7.60
C HIS A 108 -7.67 14.51 -7.62
N SER A 109 -7.23 15.13 -8.72
CA SER A 109 -7.31 16.57 -9.03
C SER A 109 -8.75 17.13 -8.96
N SER A 110 -9.76 16.26 -9.05
CA SER A 110 -11.19 16.59 -9.02
C SER A 110 -11.73 17.09 -7.66
N ARG A 111 -10.92 17.09 -6.58
CA ARG A 111 -11.32 17.61 -5.25
C ARG A 111 -11.63 19.12 -5.22
N ARG A 112 -11.37 19.88 -6.29
CA ARG A 112 -11.76 21.31 -6.41
C ARG A 112 -13.27 21.56 -6.30
N ARG A 113 -14.12 20.55 -6.52
CA ARG A 113 -15.54 20.58 -6.12
C ARG A 113 -15.80 19.44 -5.14
N LYS A 114 -15.95 19.74 -3.84
CA LYS A 114 -16.39 18.73 -2.85
C LYS A 114 -17.80 18.26 -3.23
N PHE A 115 -17.87 17.22 -4.06
CA PHE A 115 -19.08 16.41 -4.22
C PHE A 115 -19.53 16.02 -2.81
N LYS A 116 -20.81 16.24 -2.52
CA LYS A 116 -21.41 15.92 -1.22
C LYS A 116 -22.37 14.77 -1.45
N PRO A 117 -21.95 13.51 -1.27
CA PRO A 117 -22.75 12.35 -1.65
C PRO A 117 -24.15 12.37 -1.05
N GLN A 118 -24.28 12.71 0.23
CA GLN A 118 -25.58 12.86 0.91
C GLN A 118 -26.50 13.84 0.17
N LYS A 119 -26.01 15.04 -0.15
CA LYS A 119 -26.83 16.04 -0.84
C LYS A 119 -27.20 15.61 -2.26
N GLY A 120 -26.35 14.82 -2.90
CA GLY A 120 -26.65 14.23 -4.20
C GLY A 120 -27.73 13.15 -4.07
N LEU A 121 -27.60 12.28 -3.07
CA LEU A 121 -28.52 11.19 -2.77
C LEU A 121 -29.91 11.72 -2.41
N ASP A 122 -29.98 12.77 -1.56
CA ASP A 122 -31.23 13.42 -1.16
C ASP A 122 -32.01 14.04 -2.34
N ARG A 123 -31.34 14.26 -3.49
CA ARG A 123 -31.96 14.79 -4.72
C ARG A 123 -32.47 13.68 -5.63
N LEU A 124 -32.06 12.43 -5.42
CA LEU A 124 -32.50 11.29 -6.20
C LEU A 124 -33.87 10.83 -5.68
N ASN A 125 -34.84 10.83 -6.57
CA ASN A 125 -36.17 10.27 -6.28
C ASN A 125 -36.17 8.80 -6.69
N PHE A 126 -35.79 7.91 -5.76
CA PHE A 126 -35.75 6.47 -5.99
C PHE A 126 -37.15 5.91 -6.29
N PRO A 127 -37.32 5.17 -7.39
CA PRO A 127 -38.52 4.36 -7.62
C PRO A 127 -38.74 3.33 -6.50
N GLU A 128 -39.99 2.98 -6.19
CA GLU A 128 -40.34 2.06 -5.09
C GLU A 128 -39.71 0.66 -5.22
N GLU A 129 -39.49 0.20 -6.46
CA GLU A 129 -38.91 -1.11 -6.79
C GLU A 129 -37.49 -0.98 -7.38
N PHE A 130 -36.76 0.08 -7.06
CA PHE A 130 -35.40 0.28 -7.57
C PHE A 130 -34.43 -0.77 -7.01
N ASP A 131 -33.79 -1.53 -7.90
CA ASP A 131 -32.66 -2.41 -7.57
C ASP A 131 -31.37 -1.75 -8.06
N VAL A 132 -30.38 -1.60 -7.18
CA VAL A 132 -29.07 -1.05 -7.52
C VAL A 132 -28.37 -1.85 -8.63
N LYS A 133 -28.69 -3.14 -8.79
CA LYS A 133 -28.17 -4.04 -9.82
C LYS A 133 -28.85 -3.91 -11.17
N SER A 134 -29.93 -3.13 -11.27
CA SER A 134 -30.68 -2.97 -12.51
C SER A 134 -29.93 -2.16 -13.57
N ILE A 135 -28.86 -1.46 -13.18
CA ILE A 135 -28.03 -0.64 -14.05
C ILE A 135 -26.64 -1.27 -14.13
N PRO A 136 -26.20 -1.76 -15.31
CA PRO A 136 -24.94 -2.48 -15.47
C PRO A 136 -23.71 -1.71 -14.96
N SER A 137 -22.68 -2.45 -14.54
CA SER A 137 -21.43 -1.91 -13.98
C SER A 137 -20.61 -1.12 -15.01
N TYR A 138 -20.64 -1.51 -16.28
CA TYR A 138 -19.89 -0.82 -17.34
C TYR A 138 -20.46 0.56 -17.70
N VAL A 139 -21.71 0.86 -17.32
CA VAL A 139 -22.39 2.10 -17.73
C VAL A 139 -21.85 3.30 -16.93
N GLY A 140 -21.25 4.26 -17.64
CA GLY A 140 -20.69 5.47 -17.07
C GLY A 140 -21.70 6.61 -16.82
N PRO A 141 -21.22 7.83 -16.55
CA PRO A 141 -22.06 9.03 -16.46
C PRO A 141 -22.57 9.50 -17.83
N ILE A 142 -21.84 9.19 -18.90
CA ILE A 142 -22.25 9.42 -20.30
C ILE A 142 -22.84 8.10 -20.78
N ILE A 143 -24.14 8.12 -21.09
CA ILE A 143 -24.92 6.93 -21.47
C ILE A 143 -25.36 7.13 -22.92
N ASP A 144 -25.05 6.18 -23.79
CA ASP A 144 -25.52 6.21 -25.17
C ASP A 144 -27.03 5.91 -25.26
N GLU A 145 -27.62 6.13 -26.44
CA GLU A 145 -29.05 5.88 -26.61
C GLU A 145 -29.42 4.40 -26.56
N ILE A 146 -28.48 3.51 -26.91
CA ILE A 146 -28.71 2.06 -26.97
C ILE A 146 -28.83 1.51 -25.55
N ASP A 147 -27.84 1.76 -24.69
CA ASP A 147 -27.84 1.40 -23.28
C ASP A 147 -29.02 2.02 -22.55
N MET A 148 -29.33 3.30 -22.83
CA MET A 148 -30.48 3.97 -22.22
C MET A 148 -31.80 3.27 -22.57
N ASN A 149 -32.00 2.92 -23.84
CA ASN A 149 -33.22 2.23 -24.26
C ASN A 149 -33.32 0.82 -23.65
N GLN A 150 -32.22 0.07 -23.62
CA GLN A 150 -32.17 -1.25 -22.98
C GLN A 150 -32.50 -1.19 -21.49
N MET A 151 -31.97 -0.19 -20.77
CA MET A 151 -32.26 0.00 -19.34
C MET A 151 -33.72 0.37 -19.09
N LEU A 152 -34.33 1.20 -19.95
CA LEU A 152 -35.74 1.56 -19.86
C LEU A 152 -36.67 0.39 -20.21
N GLU A 153 -36.28 -0.45 -21.17
CA GLU A 153 -36.99 -1.69 -21.49
C GLU A 153 -36.94 -2.70 -20.33
N ALA A 154 -35.76 -2.87 -19.72
CA ALA A 154 -35.57 -3.74 -18.57
C ALA A 154 -36.24 -3.19 -17.29
N ASN A 155 -36.38 -1.86 -17.18
CA ASN A 155 -36.92 -1.18 -16.01
C ASN A 155 -37.99 -0.12 -16.39
N PRO A 156 -39.21 -0.55 -16.76
CA PRO A 156 -40.25 0.36 -17.28
C PRO A 156 -40.70 1.45 -16.28
N ASN A 157 -40.48 1.22 -14.99
CA ASN A 157 -40.84 2.14 -13.91
C ASN A 157 -39.80 3.26 -13.68
N MET A 158 -38.66 3.22 -14.38
CA MET A 158 -37.60 4.22 -14.25
C MET A 158 -37.74 5.33 -15.29
N SER A 159 -37.47 6.57 -14.89
CA SER A 159 -37.40 7.69 -15.84
C SER A 159 -35.98 7.84 -16.40
N LYS A 160 -35.85 8.24 -17.67
CA LYS A 160 -34.55 8.59 -18.30
C LYS A 160 -33.75 9.59 -17.45
N LYS A 161 -34.45 10.55 -16.85
CA LYS A 161 -33.85 11.56 -15.95
C LYS A 161 -33.26 10.92 -14.70
N PHE A 162 -34.02 10.03 -14.03
CA PHE A 162 -33.53 9.33 -12.84
C PHE A 162 -32.28 8.49 -13.15
N ILE A 163 -32.29 7.72 -14.25
CA ILE A 163 -31.14 6.89 -14.66
C ILE A 163 -29.90 7.76 -14.85
N HIS A 164 -30.03 8.88 -15.58
CA HIS A 164 -28.92 9.82 -15.78
C HIS A 164 -28.41 10.41 -14.46
N ASP A 165 -29.31 10.91 -13.61
CA ASP A 165 -28.95 11.53 -12.34
C ASP A 165 -28.28 10.51 -11.37
N TYR A 166 -28.78 9.27 -11.34
CA TYR A 166 -28.21 8.18 -10.53
C TYR A 166 -26.84 7.72 -11.07
N CYS A 167 -26.70 7.52 -12.39
CA CYS A 167 -25.41 7.17 -13.01
C CYS A 167 -24.34 8.24 -12.75
N PHE A 168 -24.71 9.52 -12.85
CA PHE A 168 -23.83 10.63 -12.48
C PHE A 168 -23.49 10.62 -10.99
N TRP A 169 -24.45 10.32 -10.11
CA TRP A 169 -24.21 10.24 -8.67
C TRP A 169 -23.25 9.10 -8.30
N ARG A 170 -23.47 7.87 -8.78
CA ARG A 170 -22.60 6.73 -8.50
C ARG A 170 -21.19 6.95 -9.07
N TYR A 171 -21.06 7.55 -10.25
CA TYR A 171 -19.77 7.89 -10.85
C TYR A 171 -18.95 8.85 -9.98
N ASN A 172 -19.58 9.87 -9.41
CA ASN A 172 -18.90 10.78 -8.50
C ASN A 172 -18.65 10.15 -7.11
N LEU A 173 -19.47 9.19 -6.70
CA LEU A 173 -19.30 8.45 -5.45
C LEU A 173 -18.03 7.59 -5.47
N VAL A 174 -17.81 6.80 -6.53
CA VAL A 174 -16.65 5.89 -6.65
C VAL A 174 -15.31 6.59 -6.83
N LYS A 175 -15.33 7.90 -7.13
CA LYS A 175 -14.14 8.78 -7.12
C LYS A 175 -13.71 9.23 -5.72
N LEU A 176 -14.55 9.00 -4.70
CA LEU A 176 -14.17 9.25 -3.32
C LEU A 176 -13.36 8.07 -2.78
N HIS A 177 -12.61 8.34 -1.71
CA HIS A 177 -11.92 7.27 -0.99
C HIS A 177 -12.95 6.28 -0.41
N PRO A 178 -12.67 4.95 -0.38
CA PRO A 178 -13.65 3.97 0.08
C PRO A 178 -14.20 4.21 1.48
N THR A 179 -13.38 4.73 2.40
CA THR A 179 -13.83 5.15 3.75
C THR A 179 -14.82 6.33 3.74
N GLU A 180 -14.85 7.14 2.68
CA GLU A 180 -15.79 8.26 2.52
C GLU A 180 -17.15 7.82 1.97
N PHE A 181 -17.18 6.77 1.14
CA PHE A 181 -18.41 6.27 0.52
C PHE A 181 -19.04 5.04 1.20
N GLU A 182 -18.35 4.38 2.11
CA GLU A 182 -18.78 3.13 2.77
C GLU A 182 -20.21 3.17 3.33
N LYS A 183 -20.63 4.31 3.88
CA LYS A 183 -21.99 4.53 4.40
C LYS A 183 -23.09 4.59 3.33
N TYR A 184 -22.74 4.55 2.05
CA TYR A 184 -23.68 4.58 0.94
C TYR A 184 -23.67 3.28 0.12
N LEU A 185 -22.99 2.22 0.58
CA LEU A 185 -22.93 0.94 -0.12
C LEU A 185 -24.33 0.35 -0.41
N ASP A 186 -25.32 0.62 0.43
CA ASP A 186 -26.71 0.19 0.20
C ASP A 186 -27.37 0.83 -1.03
N TYR A 187 -26.79 1.91 -1.59
CA TYR A 187 -27.32 2.68 -2.71
C TYR A 187 -26.52 2.52 -4.00
N VAL A 188 -25.53 1.64 -4.04
CA VAL A 188 -24.69 1.40 -5.22
C VAL A 188 -24.35 -0.07 -5.34
N ASP A 189 -24.44 -0.63 -6.54
CA ASP A 189 -24.02 -2.01 -6.76
C ASP A 189 -22.49 -2.13 -6.58
N PHE A 190 -22.05 -3.10 -5.78
CA PHE A 190 -20.64 -3.35 -5.54
C PHE A 190 -19.91 -3.76 -6.82
N SER A 191 -20.60 -4.33 -7.81
CA SER A 191 -20.03 -4.59 -9.14
C SER A 191 -19.51 -3.32 -9.83
N TYR A 192 -20.24 -2.19 -9.68
CA TYR A 192 -19.82 -0.88 -10.19
C TYR A 192 -18.60 -0.35 -9.44
N ILE A 193 -18.53 -0.57 -8.12
CA ILE A 193 -17.36 -0.22 -7.31
C ILE A 193 -16.14 -1.02 -7.80
N CYS A 194 -16.27 -2.34 -7.95
CA CYS A 194 -15.22 -3.21 -8.47
C CYS A 194 -14.75 -2.78 -9.87
N TYR A 195 -15.66 -2.30 -10.72
CA TYR A 195 -15.34 -1.84 -12.07
C TYR A 195 -14.63 -0.48 -12.10
N ALA A 196 -15.12 0.51 -11.34
CA ALA A 196 -14.78 1.92 -11.56
C ALA A 196 -13.94 2.57 -10.45
N CYS A 197 -13.86 1.99 -9.24
CA CYS A 197 -13.10 2.58 -8.14
C CYS A 197 -11.62 2.17 -8.22
N ASP A 198 -10.74 3.11 -8.53
CA ASP A 198 -9.30 2.90 -8.66
C ASP A 198 -8.55 2.96 -7.31
N GLN A 199 -9.25 3.20 -6.20
CA GLN A 199 -8.67 3.32 -4.85
C GLN A 199 -8.92 2.08 -3.97
N LEU A 200 -9.46 1.00 -4.55
CA LEU A 200 -9.64 -0.26 -3.83
C LEU A 200 -8.28 -0.88 -3.51
N THR A 201 -8.06 -1.15 -2.23
CA THR A 201 -6.93 -1.95 -1.74
C THR A 201 -7.32 -3.41 -1.65
N GLU A 202 -6.32 -4.29 -1.72
CA GLU A 202 -6.54 -5.73 -1.53
C GLU A 202 -7.21 -6.03 -0.18
N GLN A 203 -6.77 -5.35 0.89
CA GLN A 203 -7.38 -5.47 2.20
C GLN A 203 -8.88 -5.11 2.20
N TYR A 204 -9.26 -4.01 1.53
CA TYR A 204 -10.66 -3.62 1.42
C TYR A 204 -11.51 -4.66 0.65
N LEU A 205 -10.95 -5.24 -0.42
CA LEU A 205 -11.59 -6.31 -1.18
C LEU A 205 -11.74 -7.61 -0.36
N ILE A 206 -10.72 -7.97 0.44
CA ILE A 206 -10.79 -9.13 1.34
C ILE A 206 -11.88 -8.94 2.38
N GLU A 207 -12.07 -7.75 2.92
CA GLU A 207 -13.10 -7.48 3.93
C GLU A 207 -14.52 -7.60 3.39
N HIS A 208 -14.71 -7.22 2.13
CA HIS A 208 -15.99 -7.26 1.43
C HIS A 208 -16.07 -8.44 0.44
N LEU A 209 -15.32 -9.53 0.69
CA LEU A 209 -15.13 -10.63 -0.26
C LEU A 209 -16.45 -11.26 -0.74
N ASP A 210 -17.48 -11.23 0.10
CA ASP A 210 -18.83 -11.70 -0.20
C ASP A 210 -19.58 -10.83 -1.23
N GLN A 211 -19.21 -9.56 -1.33
CA GLN A 211 -19.77 -8.58 -2.27
C GLN A 211 -18.91 -8.39 -3.52
N VAL A 212 -17.63 -8.79 -3.48
CA VAL A 212 -16.69 -8.66 -4.61
C VAL A 212 -17.21 -9.40 -5.85
N ASP A 213 -17.43 -8.63 -6.92
CA ASP A 213 -17.73 -9.17 -8.24
C ASP A 213 -16.45 -9.27 -9.08
N VAL A 214 -15.86 -10.47 -9.10
CA VAL A 214 -14.66 -10.77 -9.90
C VAL A 214 -14.87 -10.56 -11.41
N SER A 215 -16.12 -10.63 -11.89
CA SER A 215 -16.43 -10.45 -13.31
C SER A 215 -16.30 -9.00 -13.76
N SER A 216 -16.60 -8.06 -12.86
CA SER A 216 -16.38 -6.62 -13.06
C SER A 216 -14.96 -6.21 -12.67
N LEU A 217 -14.38 -6.79 -11.61
CA LEU A 217 -13.05 -6.44 -11.09
C LEU A 217 -11.92 -6.72 -12.10
N GLN A 218 -12.05 -7.75 -12.94
CA GLN A 218 -11.03 -8.08 -13.97
C GLN A 218 -10.83 -7.01 -15.06
N TYR A 219 -11.63 -5.94 -15.06
CA TYR A 219 -11.50 -4.79 -15.96
C TYR A 219 -10.94 -3.55 -15.27
N ASN A 220 -10.68 -3.60 -13.97
CA ASN A 220 -10.14 -2.48 -13.19
C ASN A 220 -8.62 -2.58 -13.09
N TYR A 221 -7.93 -2.27 -14.19
CA TYR A 221 -6.47 -2.41 -14.32
C TYR A 221 -5.63 -1.73 -13.22
N PRO A 222 -5.98 -0.55 -12.68
CA PRO A 222 -5.24 0.07 -11.57
C PRO A 222 -5.34 -0.70 -10.27
N VAL A 223 -6.45 -1.38 -10.03
CA VAL A 223 -6.58 -2.25 -8.88
C VAL A 223 -5.77 -3.51 -9.15
N LEU A 224 -5.95 -4.16 -10.31
CA LEU A 224 -5.22 -5.38 -10.67
C LEU A 224 -3.69 -5.22 -10.64
N SER A 225 -3.16 -4.04 -10.99
CA SER A 225 -1.71 -3.76 -10.95
C SER A 225 -1.12 -3.71 -9.53
N ARG A 226 -1.95 -3.66 -8.50
CA ARG A 226 -1.52 -3.59 -7.08
C ARG A 226 -1.91 -4.82 -6.26
N LEU A 227 -2.63 -5.77 -6.86
CA LEU A 227 -3.03 -6.99 -6.17
C LEU A 227 -1.87 -7.96 -6.12
N SER A 228 -1.73 -8.64 -4.98
CA SER A 228 -0.83 -9.75 -4.79
C SER A 228 -1.17 -10.89 -5.76
N ALA A 229 -0.18 -11.71 -6.08
CA ALA A 229 -0.38 -12.94 -6.83
C ALA A 229 -1.46 -13.85 -6.22
N SER A 230 -1.57 -13.87 -4.88
CA SER A 230 -2.61 -14.62 -4.19
C SER A 230 -4.02 -14.17 -4.58
N PHE A 231 -4.27 -12.86 -4.61
CA PHE A 231 -5.58 -12.32 -4.96
C PHE A 231 -5.85 -12.40 -6.48
N LYS A 232 -4.83 -12.19 -7.32
CA LYS A 232 -4.95 -12.41 -8.78
C LYS A 232 -5.34 -13.86 -9.09
N ASN A 233 -4.68 -14.82 -8.43
CA ASN A 233 -5.03 -16.24 -8.54
C ASN A 233 -6.45 -16.52 -8.03
N TYR A 234 -6.89 -15.85 -6.96
CA TYR A 234 -8.29 -15.91 -6.49
C TYR A 234 -9.29 -15.46 -7.56
N ILE A 235 -9.03 -14.34 -8.24
CA ILE A 235 -9.88 -13.80 -9.31
C ILE A 235 -10.03 -14.84 -10.43
N VAL A 236 -8.91 -15.37 -10.94
CA VAL A 236 -8.90 -16.36 -12.02
C VAL A 236 -9.66 -17.62 -11.63
N ASN A 237 -9.39 -18.18 -10.45
CA ASN A 237 -10.08 -19.37 -9.95
C ASN A 237 -11.59 -19.15 -9.79
N GLU A 238 -12.02 -17.98 -9.32
CA GLU A 238 -13.44 -17.65 -9.20
C GLU A 238 -14.13 -17.47 -10.56
N LEU A 239 -13.47 -16.85 -11.54
CA LEU A 239 -13.97 -16.75 -12.91
C LEU A 239 -14.16 -18.13 -13.53
N GLN A 240 -13.17 -19.00 -13.40
CA GLN A 240 -13.23 -20.39 -13.88
C GLN A 240 -14.33 -21.18 -13.16
N ARG A 241 -14.42 -21.08 -11.82
CA ARG A 241 -15.45 -21.75 -11.00
C ARG A 241 -16.86 -21.33 -11.42
N LYS A 242 -17.06 -20.06 -11.74
CA LYS A 242 -18.34 -19.51 -12.21
C LYS A 242 -18.57 -19.69 -13.72
N LYS A 243 -17.58 -20.24 -14.45
CA LYS A 243 -17.59 -20.38 -15.92
C LYS A 243 -17.84 -19.06 -16.65
N LEU A 244 -17.23 -17.99 -16.13
CA LEU A 244 -17.28 -16.66 -16.73
C LEU A 244 -16.12 -16.46 -17.69
N LYS A 245 -16.30 -15.56 -18.65
CA LYS A 245 -15.24 -15.19 -19.59
C LYS A 245 -14.11 -14.50 -18.84
N ILE A 246 -12.88 -14.96 -19.07
CA ILE A 246 -11.66 -14.31 -18.61
C ILE A 246 -11.34 -13.18 -19.58
N ASN A 247 -10.86 -12.06 -19.06
CA ASN A 247 -10.48 -10.89 -19.86
C ASN A 247 -9.45 -11.28 -20.93
N ASP A 248 -9.74 -10.91 -22.18
CA ASP A 248 -8.91 -11.19 -23.35
C ASP A 248 -7.47 -10.65 -23.19
N HIS A 249 -7.26 -9.61 -22.36
CA HIS A 249 -5.94 -9.04 -22.09
C HIS A 249 -4.95 -10.03 -21.47
N PHE A 250 -5.40 -10.94 -20.60
CA PHE A 250 -4.51 -11.88 -19.89
C PHE A 250 -4.95 -13.34 -19.99
N GLU A 251 -5.99 -13.65 -20.76
CA GLU A 251 -6.52 -15.02 -20.91
C GLU A 251 -5.45 -16.02 -21.40
N GLN A 252 -4.53 -15.57 -22.26
CA GLN A 252 -3.49 -16.42 -22.85
C GLN A 252 -2.23 -16.55 -21.99
N GLU A 253 -2.07 -15.70 -20.96
CA GLU A 253 -0.87 -15.59 -20.14
C GLU A 253 -1.19 -15.41 -18.66
N ILE A 254 -2.13 -16.23 -18.18
CA ILE A 254 -2.62 -16.20 -16.79
C ILE A 254 -1.48 -16.28 -15.78
N ASP A 255 -0.49 -17.14 -16.00
CA ASP A 255 0.64 -17.33 -15.09
C ASP A 255 1.48 -16.05 -14.99
N VAL A 256 1.75 -15.40 -16.13
CA VAL A 256 2.48 -14.12 -16.18
C VAL A 256 1.68 -13.03 -15.47
N PHE A 257 0.37 -12.92 -15.73
CA PHE A 257 -0.49 -11.97 -15.03
C PHE A 257 -0.43 -12.13 -13.51
N ILE A 258 -0.43 -13.37 -13.01
CA ILE A 258 -0.38 -13.67 -11.58
C ILE A 258 0.99 -13.34 -10.99
N GLU A 259 2.08 -13.75 -11.63
CA GLU A 259 3.43 -13.69 -11.07
C GLU A 259 4.12 -12.33 -11.27
N ASP A 260 3.83 -11.62 -12.37
CA ASP A 260 4.45 -10.33 -12.68
C ASP A 260 3.69 -9.17 -12.00
N GLU A 261 4.36 -8.53 -11.05
CA GLU A 261 3.86 -7.32 -10.37
C GLU A 261 3.77 -6.11 -11.30
N THR A 262 4.54 -6.11 -12.38
CA THR A 262 4.62 -5.00 -13.34
C THR A 262 3.65 -5.13 -14.51
N TYR A 263 2.92 -6.23 -14.61
CA TYR A 263 2.05 -6.59 -15.74
C TYR A 263 1.08 -5.46 -16.18
N PHE A 264 0.51 -4.72 -15.22
CA PHE A 264 -0.35 -3.56 -15.47
C PHE A 264 0.20 -2.25 -14.90
N SER A 265 1.51 -2.17 -14.68
CA SER A 265 2.18 -0.97 -14.12
C SER A 265 1.94 0.29 -14.93
N GLU A 266 1.77 0.17 -16.25
CA GLU A 266 1.42 1.27 -17.15
C GLU A 266 0.03 1.88 -16.85
N TYR A 267 -0.88 1.10 -16.27
CA TYR A 267 -2.21 1.54 -15.85
C TYR A 267 -2.28 1.95 -14.36
N SER A 268 -1.14 2.00 -13.65
CA SER A 268 -1.08 2.41 -12.24
C SER A 268 -1.48 3.89 -12.00
N THR A 269 -1.57 4.68 -13.08
CA THR A 269 -2.11 6.03 -13.13
C THR A 269 -3.15 6.14 -14.24
N ILE A 270 -4.45 6.06 -13.92
CA ILE A 270 -5.47 6.45 -14.91
C ILE A 270 -5.64 7.96 -14.90
N HIS A 271 -5.19 8.60 -15.98
CA HIS A 271 -5.78 9.87 -16.43
C HIS A 271 -7.13 9.53 -17.07
N LEU A 272 -8.21 9.59 -16.30
CA LEU A 272 -9.57 9.38 -16.81
C LEU A 272 -9.96 10.59 -17.66
N LEU A 273 -9.68 10.53 -18.97
CA LEU A 273 -10.26 11.34 -20.05
C LEU A 273 -10.36 12.85 -19.74
N ASP A 274 -9.31 13.60 -20.08
CA ASP A 274 -9.38 15.03 -20.42
C ASP A 274 -9.30 15.22 -21.96
N GLU A 275 -9.94 14.32 -22.70
CA GLU A 275 -10.19 14.52 -24.14
C GLU A 275 -11.50 15.29 -24.30
N ASP A 276 -11.48 16.58 -23.94
CA ASP A 276 -12.25 17.63 -24.61
C ASP A 276 -11.80 19.00 -24.08
N GLU A 277 -10.97 19.64 -24.91
CA GLU A 277 -10.63 21.06 -25.00
C GLU A 277 -11.42 22.05 -24.12
N LEU A 278 -10.86 22.44 -22.97
CA LEU A 278 -10.99 23.79 -22.45
C LEU A 278 -9.65 24.25 -21.85
N GLU A 279 -8.92 25.01 -22.67
CA GLU A 279 -7.81 25.91 -22.33
C GLU A 279 -6.81 25.42 -21.27
N GLN A 280 -5.68 24.95 -21.82
CA GLN A 280 -4.39 24.76 -21.16
C GLN A 280 -4.04 25.91 -20.20
N GLU A 281 -4.22 25.68 -18.90
CA GLU A 281 -3.19 26.04 -17.92
C GLU A 281 -2.39 24.77 -17.69
N GLU A 282 -1.10 24.78 -18.07
CA GLU A 282 -0.14 23.72 -17.74
C GLU A 282 -0.41 23.17 -16.33
N GLU A 283 -0.75 21.89 -16.25
CA GLU A 283 -1.04 21.18 -14.99
C GLU A 283 0.16 21.29 -14.05
N LYS A 284 0.14 22.32 -13.19
CA LYS A 284 0.85 22.25 -11.93
C LYS A 284 0.12 21.20 -11.10
N MET A 285 0.79 20.09 -10.81
CA MET A 285 0.43 19.20 -9.70
C MET A 285 0.21 20.07 -8.44
N GLU A 286 -1.03 20.42 -8.16
CA GLU A 286 -1.42 21.10 -6.93
C GLU A 286 -1.50 20.05 -5.83
N TYR A 287 -0.40 19.89 -5.10
CA TYR A 287 -0.41 19.23 -3.80
C TYR A 287 -1.50 19.88 -2.94
N HIS A 288 -2.40 19.08 -2.37
CA HIS A 288 -3.40 19.61 -1.45
C HIS A 288 -2.72 20.16 -0.19
N PHE A 289 -2.61 21.49 -0.15
CA PHE A 289 -2.17 22.25 1.01
C PHE A 289 -3.24 22.16 2.10
N PHE A 290 -2.89 21.60 3.26
CA PHE A 290 -3.59 21.95 4.49
C PHE A 290 -2.97 23.24 5.02
N GLU A 291 -3.48 24.40 4.58
CA GLU A 291 -3.22 25.65 5.29
C GLU A 291 -3.99 25.63 6.61
N PHE A 292 -3.28 25.44 7.72
CA PHE A 292 -3.75 25.97 9.00
C PHE A 292 -3.41 27.46 9.06
N GLU A 293 -4.33 28.28 9.59
CA GLU A 293 -4.13 29.72 9.83
C GLU A 293 -2.77 29.96 10.51
N ARG A 294 -1.85 30.59 9.78
CA ARG A 294 -0.53 30.94 10.32
C ARG A 294 -0.64 32.30 11.01
N GLY A 295 0.00 32.43 12.18
CA GLY A 295 0.08 33.68 12.93
C GLY A 295 0.69 34.87 12.16
N GLN A 296 0.64 36.04 12.80
CA GLN A 296 0.76 37.39 12.21
C GLN A 296 2.07 37.77 11.47
N TYR A 297 3.08 36.91 11.40
CA TYR A 297 4.38 37.26 10.82
C TYR A 297 4.84 36.20 9.81
N ARG A 298 4.51 36.36 8.51
CA ARG A 298 5.03 35.52 7.40
C ARG A 298 5.98 36.31 6.48
N TRP A 299 7.01 35.62 5.97
CA TRP A 299 7.80 36.00 4.79
C TRP A 299 7.30 35.23 3.54
N GLN A 300 7.31 35.86 2.35
CA GLN A 300 7.02 35.19 1.08
C GLN A 300 8.19 34.27 0.66
N GLY A 301 7.90 33.04 0.21
CA GLY A 301 8.90 32.11 -0.35
C GLY A 301 9.32 30.92 0.53
N SER A 302 8.67 30.66 1.67
CA SER A 302 9.04 29.56 2.58
C SER A 302 8.54 28.15 2.15
N GLU A 303 8.32 27.91 0.86
CA GLU A 303 7.66 26.72 0.31
C GLU A 303 8.67 25.72 -0.28
N HIS A 304 9.47 25.07 0.57
CA HIS A 304 10.20 23.88 0.16
C HIS A 304 9.45 22.60 0.53
N MET A 305 9.25 21.76 -0.49
CA MET A 305 8.69 20.41 -0.49
C MET A 305 9.72 19.44 0.08
N ILE A 306 9.33 18.65 1.09
CA ILE A 306 10.16 17.55 1.57
C ILE A 306 9.76 16.29 0.79
N LYS A 307 10.59 15.88 -0.18
CA LYS A 307 10.46 14.58 -0.83
C LYS A 307 11.09 13.51 0.07
N GLY A 308 10.43 12.36 0.23
CA GLY A 308 11.03 11.17 0.86
C GLY A 308 11.06 11.13 2.40
N ILE A 309 10.24 11.93 3.11
CA ILE A 309 9.98 11.71 4.53
C ILE A 309 8.63 10.98 4.68
N PRO A 310 8.61 9.72 5.14
CA PRO A 310 7.39 9.12 5.67
C PRO A 310 6.97 9.91 6.91
N SER A 311 5.72 10.35 6.98
CA SER A 311 5.20 11.09 8.13
C SER A 311 5.03 10.19 9.36
N LEU A 312 4.95 10.72 10.58
CA LEU A 312 4.32 9.97 11.69
C LEU A 312 2.85 9.61 11.38
N ALA A 313 2.18 10.34 10.49
CA ALA A 313 0.89 9.93 9.91
C ALA A 313 0.98 8.62 9.11
N SER A 314 2.15 8.20 8.61
CA SER A 314 2.34 6.85 8.01
C SER A 314 2.32 5.72 9.05
N GLN A 315 2.37 6.06 10.35
CA GLN A 315 2.05 5.13 11.44
C GLN A 315 0.53 4.98 11.64
N ILE A 316 -0.26 5.97 11.20
CA ILE A 316 -1.71 6.02 11.38
C ILE A 316 -2.44 5.61 10.10
N TYR A 317 -1.87 5.89 8.92
CA TYR A 317 -2.44 5.60 7.61
C TYR A 317 -1.45 4.85 6.74
N ASP A 318 -1.96 4.02 5.83
CA ASP A 318 -1.18 3.43 4.75
C ASP A 318 -0.99 4.43 3.59
N ASP A 319 -0.27 3.96 2.58
CA ASP A 319 0.16 4.64 1.36
C ASP A 319 -1.04 5.12 0.53
N MET A 320 -2.19 4.47 0.70
CA MET A 320 -3.44 4.71 -0.01
C MET A 320 -4.40 5.58 0.81
N GLY A 321 -4.08 5.90 2.06
CA GLY A 321 -4.88 6.75 2.95
C GLY A 321 -5.87 5.98 3.83
N TYR A 322 -5.78 4.65 3.92
CA TYR A 322 -6.55 3.86 4.89
C TYR A 322 -5.92 3.94 6.25
N LYS A 323 -6.75 4.06 7.28
CA LYS A 323 -6.27 4.08 8.67
C LYS A 323 -5.73 2.69 9.04
N LYS A 324 -4.44 2.62 9.40
CA LYS A 324 -3.83 1.47 10.05
C LYS A 324 -4.60 1.15 11.33
N ARG A 325 -4.97 -0.11 11.46
CA ARG A 325 -5.83 -0.55 12.55
C ARG A 325 -5.05 -0.79 13.82
N SER A 326 -5.69 -0.48 14.94
CA SER A 326 -5.23 -0.92 16.25
C SER A 326 -5.36 -2.44 16.39
N ASN A 327 -4.60 -3.00 17.34
CA ASN A 327 -4.71 -4.41 17.73
C ASN A 327 -6.14 -4.85 18.00
N LYS A 328 -6.94 -4.03 18.70
CA LYS A 328 -8.33 -4.35 19.04
C LYS A 328 -9.25 -4.37 17.83
N GLU A 329 -9.09 -3.42 16.91
CA GLU A 329 -9.86 -3.37 15.67
C GLU A 329 -9.54 -4.60 14.80
N MET A 330 -8.25 -4.93 14.64
CA MET A 330 -7.86 -6.13 13.89
C MET A 330 -8.29 -7.43 14.55
N ASP A 331 -8.19 -7.57 15.88
CA ASP A 331 -8.65 -8.79 16.57
C ASP A 331 -10.14 -9.03 16.32
N THR A 332 -10.93 -7.96 16.32
CA THR A 332 -12.38 -8.01 16.10
C THR A 332 -12.71 -8.43 14.66
N LEU A 333 -12.01 -7.86 13.68
CA LEU A 333 -12.19 -8.17 12.26
C LEU A 333 -11.70 -9.57 11.91
N PHE A 334 -10.49 -9.93 12.34
CA PHE A 334 -9.90 -11.23 12.06
C PHE A 334 -10.74 -12.39 12.63
N ALA A 335 -11.42 -12.17 13.77
CA ALA A 335 -12.34 -13.16 14.33
C ALA A 335 -13.59 -13.42 13.46
N GLN A 336 -13.94 -12.49 12.57
CA GLN A 336 -15.10 -12.59 11.67
C GLN A 336 -14.72 -13.16 10.30
N TYR A 337 -13.42 -13.24 9.98
CA TYR A 337 -12.97 -13.70 8.68
C TYR A 337 -13.32 -15.16 8.42
N SER A 338 -13.85 -15.41 7.22
CA SER A 338 -14.00 -16.75 6.66
C SER A 338 -12.64 -17.38 6.38
N LYS A 339 -12.60 -18.70 6.19
CA LYS A 339 -11.36 -19.41 5.81
C LYS A 339 -10.71 -18.85 4.54
N ARG A 340 -11.52 -18.44 3.57
CA ARG A 340 -11.06 -17.85 2.30
C ARG A 340 -10.41 -16.48 2.56
N GLN A 341 -11.03 -15.64 3.39
CA GLN A 341 -10.46 -14.35 3.79
C GLN A 341 -9.16 -14.52 4.59
N ILE A 342 -9.08 -15.53 5.47
CA ILE A 342 -7.85 -15.84 6.21
C ILE A 342 -6.73 -16.26 5.25
N SER A 343 -7.02 -17.12 4.28
CA SER A 343 -6.03 -17.52 3.26
C SER A 343 -5.50 -16.32 2.47
N LEU A 344 -6.40 -15.48 1.94
CA LEU A 344 -6.02 -14.29 1.18
C LEU A 344 -5.26 -13.26 2.03
N ILE A 345 -5.74 -12.95 3.24
CA ILE A 345 -5.07 -11.95 4.07
C ILE A 345 -3.68 -12.44 4.50
N SER A 346 -3.50 -13.74 4.75
CA SER A 346 -2.21 -14.31 5.15
C SER A 346 -1.11 -14.08 4.11
N ALA A 347 -1.47 -13.96 2.83
CA ALA A 347 -0.55 -13.64 1.75
C ALA A 347 -0.02 -12.19 1.78
N VAL A 348 -0.69 -11.27 2.47
CA VAL A 348 -0.34 -9.83 2.46
C VAL A 348 -0.19 -9.22 3.86
N LEU A 349 -0.32 -10.01 4.93
CA LEU A 349 -0.15 -9.52 6.29
C LEU A 349 1.30 -9.12 6.57
N GLU A 350 1.49 -7.94 7.15
CA GLU A 350 2.77 -7.52 7.71
C GLU A 350 3.26 -8.47 8.84
N PRO A 351 4.58 -8.55 9.09
CA PRO A 351 5.18 -9.50 10.03
C PRO A 351 4.60 -9.43 11.45
N HIS A 352 4.21 -8.24 11.91
CA HIS A 352 3.65 -8.07 13.25
C HIS A 352 2.28 -8.74 13.38
N TRP A 353 1.44 -8.70 12.33
CA TRP A 353 0.16 -9.41 12.30
C TRP A 353 0.35 -10.91 12.12
N LEU A 354 1.28 -11.33 11.26
CA LEU A 354 1.64 -12.75 11.11
C LEU A 354 2.07 -13.35 12.45
N HIS A 355 2.92 -12.66 13.22
CA HIS A 355 3.33 -13.11 14.56
C HIS A 355 2.14 -13.18 15.54
N ARG A 356 1.28 -12.16 15.54
CA ARG A 356 0.12 -12.07 16.44
C ARG A 356 -0.88 -13.20 16.18
N TYR A 357 -1.11 -13.52 14.91
CA TYR A 357 -2.10 -14.50 14.46
C TYR A 357 -1.51 -15.83 14.01
N ARG A 358 -0.24 -16.11 14.32
CA ARG A 358 0.49 -17.33 13.92
C ARG A 358 -0.25 -18.64 14.12
N ASP A 359 -1.13 -18.75 15.11
CA ASP A 359 -1.88 -19.98 15.40
C ASP A 359 -3.22 -20.07 14.64
N LYS A 360 -3.54 -19.05 13.81
CA LYS A 360 -4.81 -18.91 13.09
C LYS A 360 -4.68 -18.59 11.61
N ILE A 361 -3.53 -18.06 11.18
CA ILE A 361 -3.27 -17.76 9.77
C ILE A 361 -3.06 -19.03 8.96
N ASP A 362 -3.18 -18.88 7.65
CA ASP A 362 -2.84 -19.92 6.69
C ASP A 362 -1.36 -19.79 6.33
N TRP A 363 -0.53 -20.63 6.95
CA TRP A 363 0.92 -20.63 6.71
C TRP A 363 1.30 -21.11 5.31
N GLN A 364 0.47 -21.95 4.68
CA GLN A 364 0.67 -22.33 3.29
C GLN A 364 0.58 -21.09 2.39
N SER A 365 -0.49 -20.31 2.53
CA SER A 365 -0.69 -19.07 1.77
C SER A 365 0.36 -18.01 2.11
N ALA A 366 0.70 -17.84 3.40
CA ALA A 366 1.73 -16.90 3.81
C ALA A 366 3.09 -17.27 3.22
N CYS A 367 3.54 -18.51 3.38
CA CYS A 367 4.81 -18.97 2.86
C CYS A 367 4.88 -18.88 1.33
N HIS A 368 3.79 -19.14 0.61
CA HIS A 368 3.77 -19.11 -0.85
C HIS A 368 3.81 -17.69 -1.43
N TYR A 369 3.08 -16.73 -0.85
CA TYR A 369 2.81 -15.44 -1.51
C TYR A 369 3.35 -14.20 -0.78
N ASN A 370 3.65 -14.29 0.53
CA ASN A 370 3.90 -13.10 1.32
C ASN A 370 5.32 -12.55 1.11
N GLU A 371 5.41 -11.34 0.59
CA GLU A 371 6.66 -10.62 0.32
C GLU A 371 7.38 -10.16 1.61
N HIS A 372 6.66 -10.02 2.72
CA HIS A 372 7.21 -9.46 3.97
C HIS A 372 7.95 -10.51 4.82
N LEU A 373 8.09 -11.75 4.35
CA LEU A 373 8.75 -12.82 5.11
C LEU A 373 10.28 -12.66 5.06
N THR A 374 10.80 -11.89 6.01
CA THR A 374 12.25 -11.72 6.18
C THR A 374 12.93 -12.95 6.78
N GLU A 375 14.23 -13.10 6.55
CA GLU A 375 15.05 -14.18 7.12
C GLU A 375 14.95 -14.28 8.65
N ASP A 376 14.99 -13.13 9.35
CA ASP A 376 14.86 -13.05 10.80
C ASP A 376 13.47 -13.57 11.25
N PHE A 377 12.41 -13.21 10.51
CA PHE A 377 11.05 -13.66 10.79
C PHE A 377 10.89 -15.16 10.58
N LEU A 378 11.35 -15.68 9.43
CA LEU A 378 11.32 -17.11 9.09
C LEU A 378 12.10 -17.94 10.11
N SER A 379 13.28 -17.47 10.52
CA SER A 379 14.10 -18.14 11.53
C SER A 379 13.42 -18.19 12.90
N ALA A 380 12.74 -17.10 13.30
CA ALA A 380 12.01 -17.03 14.56
C ALA A 380 10.74 -17.90 14.58
N HIS A 381 10.13 -18.15 13.42
CA HIS A 381 8.87 -18.89 13.28
C HIS A 381 9.04 -20.23 12.57
N ILE A 382 10.25 -20.79 12.57
CA ILE A 382 10.62 -21.96 11.75
C ILE A 382 9.66 -23.15 11.88
N GLN A 383 9.07 -23.35 13.06
CA GLN A 383 8.14 -24.44 13.36
C GLN A 383 6.80 -24.33 12.61
N TYR A 384 6.46 -23.15 12.10
CA TYR A 384 5.25 -22.89 11.33
C TYR A 384 5.51 -22.85 9.82
N ILE A 385 6.78 -22.79 9.39
CA ILE A 385 7.13 -22.59 8.00
C ILE A 385 6.83 -23.84 7.18
N GLU A 386 6.00 -23.67 6.15
CA GLU A 386 5.73 -24.68 5.16
C GLU A 386 6.74 -24.57 4.01
N PHE A 387 7.84 -25.32 4.11
CA PHE A 387 8.95 -25.24 3.14
C PHE A 387 8.56 -25.57 1.71
N GLU A 388 7.56 -26.42 1.50
CA GLU A 388 7.04 -26.71 0.17
C GLU A 388 6.36 -25.48 -0.44
N ALA A 389 5.57 -24.75 0.35
CA ALA A 389 4.95 -23.49 -0.08
C ALA A 389 6.00 -22.39 -0.26
N LEU A 390 6.91 -22.23 0.70
CA LEU A 390 8.00 -21.26 0.65
C LEU A 390 8.91 -21.47 -0.57
N GLY A 391 9.09 -22.73 -0.99
CA GLY A 391 9.86 -23.09 -2.18
C GLY A 391 9.40 -22.38 -3.45
N ASN A 392 8.11 -22.04 -3.52
CA ASN A 392 7.48 -21.39 -4.68
C ASN A 392 7.33 -19.88 -4.53
N ASN A 393 7.80 -19.28 -3.42
CA ASN A 393 7.66 -17.85 -3.20
C ASN A 393 8.68 -17.08 -4.03
N LEU A 394 8.16 -16.21 -4.90
CA LEU A 394 8.95 -15.41 -5.83
C LEU A 394 9.33 -14.02 -5.28
N TRP A 395 8.78 -13.64 -4.13
CA TRP A 395 8.84 -12.28 -3.59
C TRP A 395 9.74 -12.15 -2.36
N CYS A 396 10.04 -13.25 -1.67
CA CYS A 396 10.95 -13.24 -0.53
C CYS A 396 12.41 -13.07 -0.96
N GLU A 397 13.13 -12.15 -0.32
CA GLU A 397 14.58 -12.04 -0.43
C GLU A 397 15.27 -12.85 0.68
N LEU A 398 16.04 -13.88 0.29
CA LEU A 398 16.75 -14.76 1.22
C LEU A 398 18.26 -14.70 0.99
N SER A 399 19.04 -14.72 2.08
CA SER A 399 20.49 -14.86 1.95
C SER A 399 20.88 -16.30 1.56
N GLU A 400 22.02 -16.42 0.87
CA GLU A 400 22.61 -17.73 0.57
C GLU A 400 22.86 -18.55 1.86
N GLY A 401 23.20 -17.88 2.97
CA GLY A 401 23.40 -18.53 4.27
C GLY A 401 22.14 -19.20 4.80
N PHE A 402 20.98 -18.54 4.66
CA PHE A 402 19.70 -19.12 5.02
C PHE A 402 19.34 -20.32 4.13
N ILE A 403 19.49 -20.16 2.80
CA ILE A 403 19.21 -21.22 1.84
C ILE A 403 20.08 -22.44 2.13
N LYS A 404 21.39 -22.26 2.30
CA LYS A 404 22.33 -23.34 2.69
C LYS A 404 21.91 -24.05 3.97
N LYS A 405 21.51 -23.30 4.99
CA LYS A 405 21.11 -23.84 6.30
C LYS A 405 19.86 -24.70 6.22
N TYR A 406 18.89 -24.30 5.40
CA TYR A 406 17.57 -24.96 5.33
C TYR A 406 17.33 -25.77 4.06
N LEU A 407 18.31 -25.84 3.15
CA LEU A 407 18.20 -26.45 1.82
C LEU A 407 17.46 -27.79 1.84
N LYS A 408 17.81 -28.69 2.76
CA LYS A 408 17.24 -30.05 2.85
C LYS A 408 15.75 -30.11 3.20
N HIS A 409 15.14 -29.00 3.62
CA HIS A 409 13.72 -28.95 3.96
C HIS A 409 12.82 -28.67 2.75
N PHE A 410 13.37 -28.13 1.66
CA PHE A 410 12.63 -27.88 0.43
C PHE A 410 12.36 -29.19 -0.34
N ASN A 411 11.32 -29.18 -1.18
CA ASN A 411 10.94 -30.32 -2.01
C ASN A 411 11.75 -30.34 -3.33
N HIS A 412 12.90 -31.02 -3.32
CA HIS A 412 13.80 -31.13 -4.48
C HIS A 412 13.33 -32.14 -5.55
N ASN A 413 12.11 -32.67 -5.46
CA ASN A 413 11.58 -33.52 -6.53
C ASN A 413 11.27 -32.71 -7.80
N GLN A 414 11.05 -31.41 -7.64
CA GLN A 414 10.84 -30.44 -8.71
C GLN A 414 11.83 -29.29 -8.55
N PRO A 415 12.02 -28.44 -9.58
CA PRO A 415 12.70 -27.18 -9.41
C PRO A 415 12.09 -26.36 -8.28
N VAL A 416 12.92 -25.64 -7.53
CA VAL A 416 12.50 -24.85 -6.37
C VAL A 416 12.71 -23.37 -6.68
N PRO A 417 11.65 -22.64 -7.11
CA PRO A 417 11.74 -21.25 -7.57
C PRO A 417 12.55 -20.32 -6.67
N ILE A 418 12.30 -20.32 -5.37
CA ILE A 418 13.00 -19.42 -4.43
C ILE A 418 14.51 -19.68 -4.37
N ILE A 419 14.95 -20.93 -4.60
CA ILE A 419 16.37 -21.28 -4.64
C ILE A 419 16.98 -20.81 -5.97
N ILE A 420 16.28 -21.02 -7.08
CA ILE A 420 16.75 -20.63 -8.42
C ILE A 420 16.89 -19.11 -8.52
N ARG A 421 15.92 -18.37 -7.97
CA ARG A 421 15.93 -16.91 -7.89
C ARG A 421 17.17 -16.34 -7.18
N HIS A 422 17.72 -17.08 -6.21
CA HIS A 422 18.88 -16.69 -5.41
C HIS A 422 20.12 -17.56 -5.71
N LEU A 423 20.12 -18.22 -6.87
CA LEU A 423 21.17 -19.17 -7.20
C LEU A 423 22.48 -18.44 -7.46
N THR A 424 23.53 -18.86 -6.75
CA THR A 424 24.90 -18.46 -7.02
C THR A 424 25.70 -19.65 -7.55
N GLU A 425 26.81 -19.39 -8.25
CA GLU A 425 27.80 -20.37 -8.67
C GLU A 425 28.23 -21.22 -7.47
N GLU A 426 28.55 -20.58 -6.33
CA GLU A 426 28.96 -21.28 -5.12
C GLU A 426 27.85 -22.21 -4.62
N LEU A 427 26.61 -21.75 -4.59
CA LEU A 427 25.48 -22.58 -4.16
C LEU A 427 25.25 -23.75 -5.12
N TYR A 428 25.32 -23.50 -6.43
CA TYR A 428 25.13 -24.54 -7.45
C TYR A 428 26.20 -25.62 -7.38
N ILE A 429 27.49 -25.25 -7.36
CA ILE A 429 28.60 -26.21 -7.29
C ILE A 429 28.51 -27.10 -6.05
N ASN A 430 28.16 -26.51 -4.90
CA ASN A 430 28.10 -27.24 -3.64
C ASN A 430 26.87 -28.17 -3.52
N PHE A 431 25.80 -27.91 -4.28
CA PHE A 431 24.52 -28.61 -4.15
C PHE A 431 23.90 -29.04 -5.47
N LYS A 432 24.72 -29.25 -6.52
CA LYS A 432 24.30 -29.62 -7.88
C LYS A 432 23.38 -30.84 -7.93
N ASP A 433 23.58 -31.81 -7.03
CA ASP A 433 22.75 -33.02 -6.95
C ASP A 433 21.32 -32.79 -6.43
N MET A 434 21.08 -31.67 -5.73
CA MET A 434 19.79 -31.31 -5.15
C MET A 434 19.06 -30.26 -6.00
N ILE A 435 19.80 -29.30 -6.55
CA ILE A 435 19.22 -28.16 -7.28
C ILE A 435 18.90 -28.59 -8.71
N LYS A 436 17.61 -28.72 -9.01
CA LYS A 436 17.11 -29.00 -10.35
C LYS A 436 16.90 -27.70 -11.12
N VAL A 437 17.81 -27.40 -12.04
CA VAL A 437 17.74 -26.23 -12.92
C VAL A 437 18.35 -26.58 -14.27
N ASP A 438 17.71 -26.13 -15.35
CA ASP A 438 18.23 -26.18 -16.72
C ASP A 438 18.34 -24.76 -17.28
N SER A 439 18.93 -24.62 -18.47
CA SER A 439 19.18 -23.31 -19.08
C SER A 439 17.90 -22.54 -19.38
N ASP A 440 16.82 -23.22 -19.78
CA ASP A 440 15.54 -22.59 -20.10
C ASP A 440 14.89 -22.03 -18.83
N LEU A 441 14.92 -22.81 -17.75
CA LEU A 441 14.42 -22.40 -16.45
C LEU A 441 15.28 -21.28 -15.85
N LEU A 442 16.61 -21.37 -15.94
CA LEU A 442 17.51 -20.30 -15.47
C LEU A 442 17.22 -18.98 -16.18
N PHE A 443 16.94 -19.02 -17.48
CA PHE A 443 16.57 -17.83 -18.26
C PHE A 443 15.27 -17.18 -17.76
N GLN A 444 14.29 -17.96 -17.29
CA GLN A 444 13.06 -17.39 -16.68
C GLN A 444 13.34 -16.56 -15.42
N TYR A 445 14.44 -16.81 -14.72
CA TYR A 445 14.86 -16.07 -13.51
C TYR A 445 16.02 -15.10 -13.78
N TYR A 446 16.35 -14.80 -15.04
CA TYR A 446 17.48 -13.97 -15.44
C TYR A 446 17.53 -12.63 -14.68
N ASP A 447 16.41 -11.91 -14.61
CA ASP A 447 16.33 -10.60 -13.96
C ASP A 447 16.60 -10.66 -12.46
N ALA A 448 16.28 -11.80 -11.81
CA ALA A 448 16.48 -11.96 -10.37
C ALA A 448 17.89 -12.46 -10.01
N VAL A 449 18.47 -13.34 -10.84
CA VAL A 449 19.83 -13.87 -10.65
C VAL A 449 20.88 -12.80 -10.98
N GLY A 450 20.61 -11.98 -12.00
CA GLY A 450 21.51 -10.92 -12.47
C GLY A 450 22.53 -11.41 -13.49
N ASN A 451 22.92 -10.51 -14.40
CA ASN A 451 23.69 -10.86 -15.61
C ASN A 451 25.01 -11.59 -15.33
N GLU A 452 25.81 -11.09 -14.38
CA GLU A 452 27.13 -11.68 -14.08
C GLU A 452 27.02 -13.12 -13.56
N GLU A 453 26.04 -13.37 -12.70
CA GLU A 453 25.86 -14.69 -12.08
C GLU A 453 25.18 -15.66 -13.07
N TYR A 454 24.25 -15.16 -13.88
CA TYR A 454 23.62 -15.90 -14.96
C TYR A 454 24.65 -16.44 -15.96
N GLU A 455 25.59 -15.60 -16.43
CA GLU A 455 26.62 -16.03 -17.39
C GLU A 455 27.47 -17.18 -16.83
N ARG A 456 27.89 -17.09 -15.56
CA ARG A 456 28.67 -18.16 -14.89
C ARG A 456 27.87 -19.44 -14.73
N LEU A 457 26.61 -19.35 -14.32
CA LEU A 457 25.72 -20.50 -14.17
C LEU A 457 25.41 -21.16 -15.53
N GLN A 458 25.28 -20.36 -16.59
CA GLN A 458 25.04 -20.86 -17.94
C GLN A 458 26.23 -21.66 -18.47
N GLU A 459 27.46 -21.20 -18.22
CA GLU A 459 28.68 -21.96 -18.54
C GLU A 459 28.66 -23.33 -17.83
N LEU A 460 28.36 -23.35 -16.52
CA LEU A 460 28.32 -24.58 -15.71
C LEU A 460 27.19 -25.55 -16.05
N LEU A 461 26.09 -25.05 -16.64
CA LEU A 461 24.99 -25.87 -17.15
C LEU A 461 25.25 -26.43 -18.55
N SER A 462 26.19 -25.82 -19.29
CA SER A 462 26.60 -26.27 -20.61
C SER A 462 27.67 -27.37 -20.60
N GLU A 463 28.33 -27.58 -19.45
CA GLU A 463 29.26 -28.68 -19.14
C GLU A 463 28.56 -29.92 -18.56
#